data_AF-Q1W394-F1
#
_entry.id   AF-Q1W394-F1
#
_cell.length_a   1.000
_cell.length_b   1.000
_cell.length_c   1.000
_cell.angle_alpha   90.00
_cell.angle_beta   90.00
_cell.angle_gamma   90.00
#
_symmetry.space_group_name_H-M   'P 1'
#
loop_
_entity.id
_entity.type
_entity.pdbx_description
1 polymer ?
#
loop_
_entity_poly.entity_id
_entity_poly.type
_entity_poly.pdbx_seq_one_letter_code
_entity_poly.pdbx_strand_id
1 'polypeptide(L)'
;NQRDEDVKAARRAFDFMLGWFMEPVLTGQYPKNMLDFAPREYLEPFNEEESKLLKGSVDFVGINFYTAMYAQYDPNSDANEGYYKDQKIKFKYVKNGLAIGDSTGSSWVYVVPWALKKVLKFLKDTYDNPTYKLPPIYITENGCDQQNDPQQTPSQACKDTQRVNYYRDHLAYMQKAIKNLNVR
;
A
#
# COMPACT_ATOMS: atom_id res chain seq x y z
N ASN A 1 18.59 11.87 -6.61
CA ASN A 1 17.49 12.58 -7.32
C ASN A 1 16.41 11.58 -7.70
N GLN A 2 15.15 11.90 -7.45
CA GLN A 2 13.99 11.09 -7.85
C GLN A 2 13.52 11.59 -9.22
N ARG A 3 13.26 10.69 -10.17
CA ARG A 3 12.72 11.07 -11.48
C ARG A 3 11.22 11.28 -11.37
N ASP A 4 10.67 12.27 -12.08
CA ASP A 4 9.22 12.54 -12.08
C ASP A 4 8.40 11.33 -12.55
N GLU A 5 8.94 10.54 -13.48
CA GLU A 5 8.32 9.29 -13.92
C GLU A 5 8.20 8.27 -12.80
N ASP A 6 9.18 8.17 -11.90
CA ASP A 6 9.15 7.26 -10.76
C ASP A 6 8.12 7.72 -9.71
N VAL A 7 7.87 9.04 -9.60
CA VAL A 7 6.78 9.58 -8.77
C VAL A 7 5.42 9.19 -9.36
N LYS A 8 5.23 9.35 -10.67
CA LYS A 8 4.00 8.92 -11.38
C LYS A 8 3.81 7.41 -11.29
N ALA A 9 4.88 6.63 -11.39
CA ALA A 9 4.88 5.19 -11.20
C ALA A 9 4.47 4.79 -9.78
N ALA A 10 4.95 5.48 -8.74
CA ALA A 10 4.51 5.24 -7.37
C ALA A 10 3.02 5.53 -7.16
N ARG A 11 2.48 6.60 -7.77
CA ARG A 11 1.04 6.87 -7.76
C ARG A 11 0.25 5.78 -8.48
N ARG A 12 0.69 5.36 -9.66
CA ARG A 12 0.03 4.28 -10.41
C ARG A 12 0.10 2.95 -9.66
N ALA A 13 1.20 2.63 -8.99
CA ALA A 13 1.29 1.43 -8.14
C ALA A 13 0.26 1.45 -7.02
N PHE A 14 0.08 2.61 -6.37
CA PHE A 14 -0.98 2.80 -5.38
C PHE A 14 -2.36 2.58 -5.99
N ASP A 15 -2.63 3.20 -7.14
CA ASP A 15 -3.92 3.13 -7.81
C ASP A 15 -4.26 1.69 -8.25
N PHE A 16 -3.31 0.93 -8.78
CA PHE A 16 -3.53 -0.47 -9.16
C PHE A 16 -3.65 -1.42 -7.97
N MET A 17 -3.17 -1.05 -6.78
CA MET A 17 -3.24 -1.90 -5.59
C MET A 17 -4.41 -1.54 -4.67
N LEU A 18 -4.35 -0.36 -4.04
CA LEU A 18 -5.36 0.08 -3.07
C LEU A 18 -6.45 0.92 -3.75
N GLY A 19 -6.08 1.81 -4.67
CA GLY A 19 -7.03 2.68 -5.36
C GLY A 19 -8.07 1.91 -6.17
N TRP A 20 -7.72 0.73 -6.70
CA TRP A 20 -8.60 -0.12 -7.49
C TRP A 20 -9.91 -0.42 -6.75
N PHE A 21 -9.83 -0.66 -5.44
CA PHE A 21 -10.99 -0.97 -4.62
C PHE A 21 -11.47 0.24 -3.82
N MET A 22 -10.55 1.09 -3.37
CA MET A 22 -10.86 2.23 -2.52
C MET A 22 -11.55 3.36 -3.29
N GLU A 23 -11.12 3.66 -4.52
CA GLU A 23 -11.69 4.78 -5.29
C GLU A 23 -13.14 4.52 -5.73
N PRO A 24 -13.53 3.30 -6.15
CA PRO A 24 -14.92 3.00 -6.46
C PRO A 24 -15.86 3.17 -5.26
N VAL A 25 -15.50 2.67 -4.08
CA VAL A 25 -16.39 2.76 -2.90
C VAL A 25 -16.49 4.19 -2.34
N LEU A 26 -15.56 5.08 -2.69
CA LEU A 26 -15.60 6.49 -2.26
C LEU A 26 -16.22 7.41 -3.32
N THR A 27 -15.98 7.13 -4.60
CA THR A 27 -16.27 8.06 -5.70
C THR A 27 -17.26 7.52 -6.72
N GLY A 28 -17.46 6.20 -6.76
CA GLY A 28 -18.22 5.48 -7.79
C GLY A 28 -17.45 5.28 -9.09
N GLN A 29 -16.12 5.48 -9.12
CA GLN A 29 -15.29 5.40 -10.31
C GLN A 29 -13.96 4.69 -10.01
N TYR A 30 -13.37 4.05 -11.03
CA TYR A 30 -11.99 3.57 -10.96
C TYR A 30 -10.98 4.74 -10.98
N PRO A 31 -9.77 4.56 -10.42
CA PRO A 31 -8.71 5.54 -10.57
C PRO A 31 -8.37 5.79 -12.04
N LYS A 32 -8.11 7.05 -12.40
CA LYS A 32 -7.75 7.43 -13.78
C LYS A 32 -6.54 6.65 -14.31
N ASN A 33 -5.52 6.42 -13.48
CA ASN A 33 -4.34 5.65 -13.89
C ASN A 33 -4.69 4.21 -14.29
N MET A 34 -5.74 3.61 -13.74
CA MET A 34 -6.15 2.28 -14.17
C MET A 34 -6.84 2.33 -15.53
N LEU A 35 -7.78 3.27 -15.73
CA LEU A 35 -8.47 3.45 -17.00
C LEU A 35 -7.51 3.82 -18.16
N ASP A 36 -6.43 4.56 -17.85
CA ASP A 36 -5.44 4.98 -18.85
C ASP A 36 -4.48 3.84 -19.25
N PHE A 37 -4.26 2.84 -18.39
CA PHE A 37 -3.19 1.84 -18.56
C PHE A 37 -3.68 0.41 -18.72
N ALA A 38 -4.84 0.06 -18.16
CA ALA A 38 -5.46 -1.24 -18.35
C ALA A 38 -6.22 -1.28 -19.69
N PRO A 39 -6.22 -2.42 -20.42
CA PRO A 39 -7.03 -2.56 -21.61
C PRO A 39 -8.52 -2.38 -21.29
N ARG A 40 -9.21 -1.58 -22.12
CA ARG A 40 -10.63 -1.25 -21.91
C ARG A 40 -11.53 -2.49 -21.87
N GLU A 41 -11.19 -3.52 -22.63
CA GLU A 41 -11.88 -4.82 -22.64
C GLU A 41 -11.87 -5.54 -21.28
N TYR A 42 -10.94 -5.21 -20.39
CA TYR A 42 -10.82 -5.79 -19.06
C TYR A 42 -11.20 -4.82 -17.93
N LEU A 43 -11.31 -3.52 -18.23
CA LEU A 43 -11.63 -2.48 -17.25
C LEU A 43 -12.48 -1.37 -17.86
N GLU A 44 -13.77 -1.64 -18.00
CA GLU A 44 -14.74 -0.64 -18.41
C GLU A 44 -15.17 0.23 -17.21
N PRO A 45 -15.43 1.54 -17.42
CA PRO A 45 -16.04 2.37 -16.39
C PRO A 45 -17.41 1.82 -15.97
N PHE A 46 -17.73 1.95 -14.69
CA PHE A 46 -19.06 1.62 -14.17
C PHE A 46 -20.15 2.41 -14.89
N ASN A 47 -21.30 1.77 -15.08
CA ASN A 47 -22.51 2.48 -15.48
C ASN A 47 -23.06 3.32 -14.31
N GLU A 48 -24.10 4.11 -14.60
CA GLU A 48 -24.66 5.03 -13.60
C GLU A 48 -25.25 4.33 -12.37
N GLU A 49 -25.87 3.16 -12.55
CA GLU A 49 -26.47 2.39 -11.46
C GLU A 49 -25.39 1.79 -10.55
N GLU A 50 -24.38 1.16 -11.15
CA GLU A 50 -23.21 0.60 -10.45
C GLU A 50 -22.45 1.68 -9.67
N SER A 51 -22.20 2.83 -10.33
CA SER A 51 -21.51 3.96 -9.71
C SER A 51 -22.27 4.48 -8.47
N LYS A 52 -23.60 4.58 -8.55
CA LYS A 52 -24.45 4.96 -7.42
C LYS A 52 -24.44 3.94 -6.29
N LEU A 53 -24.39 2.64 -6.61
CA LEU A 53 -24.34 1.57 -5.61
C LEU A 53 -23.02 1.55 -4.84
N LEU A 54 -21.90 1.82 -5.52
CA LEU A 54 -20.57 1.80 -4.91
C LEU A 54 -20.26 3.08 -4.14
N LYS A 55 -20.67 4.24 -4.66
CA LYS A 55 -20.28 5.53 -4.07
C LYS A 55 -20.81 5.68 -2.64
N GLY A 56 -19.89 5.73 -1.68
CA GLY A 56 -20.20 5.87 -0.26
C GLY A 56 -20.67 4.58 0.40
N SER A 57 -20.43 3.41 -0.21
CA SER A 57 -20.89 2.11 0.28
C SER A 57 -20.05 1.53 1.44
N VAL A 58 -19.34 2.39 2.18
CA VAL A 58 -18.44 1.98 3.28
C VAL A 58 -18.55 2.92 4.47
N ASP A 59 -18.66 2.34 5.67
CA ASP A 59 -18.69 3.10 6.93
C ASP A 59 -17.28 3.34 7.50
N PHE A 60 -16.33 2.47 7.18
CA PHE A 60 -14.92 2.55 7.56
C PHE A 60 -14.06 1.81 6.53
N VAL A 61 -12.74 2.05 6.56
CA VAL A 61 -11.76 1.37 5.71
C VAL A 61 -10.78 0.59 6.58
N GLY A 62 -10.66 -0.71 6.35
CA GLY A 62 -9.60 -1.54 6.92
C GLY A 62 -8.36 -1.53 6.03
N ILE A 63 -7.18 -1.27 6.61
CA ILE A 63 -5.89 -1.31 5.92
C ILE A 63 -5.00 -2.37 6.54
N ASN A 64 -4.57 -3.31 5.70
CA ASN A 64 -3.54 -4.28 6.02
C ASN A 64 -2.19 -3.70 5.57
N PHE A 65 -1.30 -3.39 6.52
CA PHE A 65 0.00 -2.81 6.24
C PHE A 65 1.12 -3.66 6.80
N TYR A 66 2.02 -4.11 5.91
CA TYR A 66 3.15 -4.97 6.27
C TYR A 66 4.51 -4.36 5.91
N THR A 67 4.61 -3.73 4.73
CA THR A 67 5.87 -3.35 4.08
C THR A 67 5.67 -2.18 3.11
N ALA A 68 6.75 -1.75 2.45
CA ALA A 68 6.73 -0.81 1.34
C ALA A 68 7.80 -1.15 0.32
N MET A 69 7.62 -0.65 -0.89
CA MET A 69 8.54 -0.85 -2.01
C MET A 69 8.86 0.49 -2.67
N TYR A 70 10.00 0.58 -3.33
CA TYR A 70 10.23 1.59 -4.35
C TYR A 70 9.51 1.18 -5.63
N ALA A 71 8.84 2.13 -6.27
CA ALA A 71 8.30 1.98 -7.62
C ALA A 71 9.18 2.76 -8.60
N GLN A 72 9.60 2.10 -9.67
CA GLN A 72 10.31 2.71 -10.79
C GLN A 72 9.43 2.59 -12.04
N TYR A 73 9.41 3.64 -12.87
CA TYR A 73 8.75 3.54 -14.16
C TYR A 73 9.50 2.55 -15.06
N ASP A 74 8.75 1.60 -15.62
CA ASP A 74 9.26 0.57 -16.51
C ASP A 74 8.28 0.34 -17.67
N PRO A 75 8.50 0.95 -18.84
CA PRO A 75 7.63 0.75 -20.00
C PRO A 75 7.71 -0.67 -20.57
N ASN A 76 8.77 -1.41 -20.26
CA ASN A 76 9.08 -2.72 -20.83
C ASN A 76 8.99 -3.79 -19.73
N SER A 77 7.90 -3.78 -18.97
CA SER A 77 7.64 -4.74 -17.88
C SER A 77 8.03 -6.16 -18.30
N ASP A 78 8.75 -6.86 -17.42
CA ASP A 78 9.18 -8.25 -17.63
C ASP A 78 7.97 -9.23 -17.73
N ALA A 79 6.76 -8.77 -17.41
CA ALA A 79 5.52 -9.53 -17.54
C ALA A 79 5.02 -9.56 -18.99
N ASN A 80 4.64 -10.76 -19.46
CA ASN A 80 4.19 -10.96 -20.83
C ASN A 80 2.82 -10.33 -21.13
N GLU A 81 1.90 -10.32 -20.15
CA GLU A 81 0.53 -9.76 -20.27
C GLU A 81 -0.12 -9.49 -18.89
N GLY A 82 -1.25 -8.80 -18.89
CA GLY A 82 -2.14 -8.61 -17.74
C GLY A 82 -1.69 -7.59 -16.69
N TYR A 83 -2.27 -7.70 -15.49
CA TYR A 83 -2.15 -6.75 -14.37
C TYR A 83 -0.74 -6.19 -14.12
N TYR A 84 0.29 -7.05 -14.11
CA TYR A 84 1.67 -6.63 -13.85
C TYR A 84 2.33 -5.91 -15.04
N LYS A 85 1.89 -6.21 -16.27
CA LYS A 85 2.37 -5.52 -17.48
C LYS A 85 1.74 -4.14 -17.61
N ASP A 86 0.43 -4.05 -17.40
CA ASP A 86 -0.37 -2.83 -17.57
C ASP A 86 0.12 -1.69 -16.69
N GLN A 87 0.58 -2.02 -15.48
CA GLN A 87 1.14 -1.08 -14.51
C GLN A 87 2.36 -0.29 -15.02
N LYS A 88 3.18 -0.86 -15.92
CA LYS A 88 4.46 -0.28 -16.36
C LYS A 88 5.36 0.16 -15.20
N ILE A 89 5.49 -0.72 -14.20
CA ILE A 89 6.21 -0.46 -12.95
C ILE A 89 7.14 -1.62 -12.63
N LYS A 90 8.36 -1.27 -12.21
CA LYS A 90 9.30 -2.20 -11.58
C LYS A 90 9.40 -1.92 -10.09
N PHE A 91 9.00 -2.88 -9.28
CA PHE A 91 9.13 -2.81 -7.83
C PHE A 91 10.52 -3.19 -7.35
N LYS A 92 11.03 -2.48 -6.34
CA LYS A 92 12.35 -2.74 -5.75
C LYS A 92 12.32 -2.56 -4.23
N TYR A 93 13.07 -3.42 -3.54
CA TYR A 93 13.34 -3.25 -2.11
C TYR A 93 14.69 -2.57 -1.83
N VAL A 94 15.54 -2.41 -2.85
CA VAL A 94 16.88 -1.84 -2.73
C VAL A 94 17.02 -0.63 -3.66
N LYS A 95 17.61 0.45 -3.15
CA LYS A 95 17.94 1.65 -3.92
C LYS A 95 19.36 2.09 -3.57
N ASN A 96 20.21 2.27 -4.58
CA ASN A 96 21.63 2.63 -4.42
C ASN A 96 22.39 1.70 -3.46
N GLY A 97 22.12 0.39 -3.52
CA GLY A 97 22.74 -0.61 -2.66
C GLY A 97 22.19 -0.69 -1.23
N LEU A 98 21.22 0.16 -0.86
CA LEU A 98 20.60 0.16 0.46
C LEU A 98 19.19 -0.44 0.40
N ALA A 99 18.93 -1.42 1.25
CA ALA A 99 17.59 -1.96 1.45
C ALA A 99 16.67 -0.90 2.08
N ILE A 100 15.38 -0.96 1.75
CA ILE A 100 14.36 -0.02 2.23
C ILE A 100 14.13 -0.15 3.75
N GLY A 101 14.43 -1.31 4.32
CA GLY A 101 14.35 -1.65 5.72
C GLY A 101 15.03 -3.00 5.99
N ASP A 102 14.92 -3.50 7.22
CA ASP A 102 15.43 -4.83 7.59
C ASP A 102 14.52 -5.93 7.01
N SER A 103 15.09 -7.05 6.56
CA SER A 103 14.31 -8.20 6.10
C SER A 103 13.73 -9.00 7.27
N THR A 104 12.60 -9.66 7.05
CA THR A 104 12.00 -10.61 8.01
C THR A 104 12.20 -12.06 7.54
N GLY A 105 11.43 -13.01 8.07
CA GLY A 105 11.44 -14.40 7.59
C GLY A 105 10.95 -14.58 6.15
N SER A 106 10.13 -13.64 5.66
CA SER A 106 9.54 -13.66 4.33
C SER A 106 10.24 -12.67 3.42
N SER A 107 10.60 -13.12 2.20
CA SER A 107 11.35 -12.31 1.23
C SER A 107 10.63 -11.04 0.75
N TRP A 108 9.33 -10.92 1.01
CA TRP A 108 8.49 -9.80 0.60
C TRP A 108 8.20 -8.80 1.74
N VAL A 109 8.53 -9.12 3.00
CA VAL A 109 8.28 -8.23 4.15
C VAL A 109 9.58 -7.58 4.59
N TYR A 110 9.59 -6.25 4.58
CA TYR A 110 10.68 -5.42 5.10
C TYR A 110 10.14 -4.49 6.18
N VAL A 111 10.93 -4.26 7.22
CA VAL A 111 10.54 -3.44 8.37
C VAL A 111 10.64 -1.96 8.00
N VAL A 112 9.50 -1.35 7.63
CA VAL A 112 9.43 0.05 7.13
C VAL A 112 8.36 0.89 7.85
N PRO A 113 8.45 1.07 9.17
CA PRO A 113 7.37 1.66 9.97
C PRO A 113 7.02 3.10 9.57
N TRP A 114 7.99 3.85 9.01
CA TRP A 114 7.75 5.20 8.49
C TRP A 114 6.79 5.25 7.30
N ALA A 115 6.69 4.17 6.53
CA ALA A 115 5.85 4.12 5.34
C ALA A 115 4.36 4.04 5.71
N LEU A 116 4.00 3.41 6.84
CA LEU A 116 2.63 3.42 7.35
C LEU A 116 2.11 4.85 7.53
N LYS A 117 2.88 5.71 8.19
CA LYS A 117 2.54 7.14 8.35
C LYS A 117 2.37 7.85 7.00
N LYS A 118 3.21 7.53 6.01
CA LYS A 118 3.12 8.13 4.67
C LYS A 118 1.86 7.68 3.92
N VAL A 119 1.50 6.40 4.00
CA VAL A 119 0.26 5.88 3.41
C VAL A 119 -0.95 6.57 4.03
N LEU A 120 -1.02 6.65 5.36
CA LEU A 120 -2.12 7.33 6.05
C LEU A 120 -2.24 8.81 5.67
N LYS A 121 -1.11 9.51 5.55
CA LYS A 121 -1.10 10.88 5.05
C LYS A 121 -1.60 10.96 3.61
N PHE A 122 -1.11 10.09 2.74
CA PHE A 122 -1.50 10.06 1.33
C PHE A 122 -3.00 9.82 1.16
N LEU A 123 -3.57 8.87 1.91
CA LEU A 123 -5.01 8.60 1.91
C LEU A 123 -5.82 9.83 2.30
N LYS A 124 -5.42 10.49 3.39
CA LYS A 124 -6.05 11.74 3.83
C LYS A 124 -5.97 12.82 2.77
N ASP A 125 -4.77 13.12 2.27
CA ASP A 125 -4.56 14.19 1.29
C ASP A 125 -5.32 13.91 -0.03
N THR A 126 -5.53 12.64 -0.39
CA THR A 126 -6.21 12.24 -1.63
C THR A 126 -7.73 12.22 -1.48
N TYR A 127 -8.24 11.69 -0.37
CA TYR A 127 -9.67 11.32 -0.23
C TYR A 127 -10.41 12.09 0.89
N ASP A 128 -9.76 13.01 1.61
CA ASP A 128 -10.39 13.89 2.61
C ASP A 128 -10.32 15.36 2.15
N ASN A 129 -11.28 15.76 1.33
CA ASN A 129 -11.35 17.07 0.66
C ASN A 129 -12.82 17.52 0.49
N PRO A 130 -13.12 18.71 -0.07
CA PRO A 130 -14.51 19.19 -0.19
C PRO A 130 -15.45 18.27 -0.98
N THR A 131 -14.91 17.41 -1.85
CA THR A 131 -15.68 16.48 -2.68
C THR A 131 -15.86 15.13 -2.00
N TYR A 132 -14.84 14.66 -1.27
CA TYR A 132 -14.81 13.33 -0.65
C TYR A 132 -14.49 13.42 0.82
N LYS A 133 -15.26 12.70 1.63
CA LYS A 133 -14.98 12.56 3.05
C LYS A 133 -14.40 11.19 3.29
N LEU A 134 -13.12 11.15 3.71
CA LEU A 134 -12.45 9.89 4.02
C LEU A 134 -13.13 9.25 5.25
N PRO A 135 -13.61 7.99 5.16
CA PRO A 135 -14.13 7.26 6.31
C PRO A 135 -13.04 7.01 7.36
N PRO A 136 -13.41 6.67 8.61
CA PRO A 136 -12.45 6.18 9.61
C PRO A 136 -11.57 5.05 9.05
N ILE A 137 -10.27 5.06 9.39
CA ILE A 137 -9.31 4.05 8.92
C ILE A 137 -8.87 3.20 10.10
N TYR A 138 -9.09 1.89 10.00
CA TYR A 138 -8.56 0.93 10.95
C TYR A 138 -7.36 0.20 10.34
N ILE A 139 -6.29 0.05 11.11
CA ILE A 139 -5.23 -0.89 10.75
C ILE A 139 -5.67 -2.27 11.19
N THR A 140 -6.20 -3.04 10.24
CA THR A 140 -6.78 -4.37 10.48
C THR A 140 -5.72 -5.46 10.56
N GLU A 141 -4.59 -5.27 9.87
CA GLU A 141 -3.42 -6.14 10.00
C GLU A 141 -2.11 -5.34 9.96
N ASN A 142 -1.21 -5.69 10.87
CA ASN A 142 0.17 -5.25 10.90
C ASN A 142 1.00 -6.30 11.64
N GLY A 143 2.10 -6.77 11.07
CA GLY A 143 2.91 -7.80 11.70
C GLY A 143 4.11 -8.21 10.88
N CYS A 144 4.93 -9.08 11.46
CA CYS A 144 6.02 -9.73 10.76
C CYS A 144 6.21 -11.16 11.22
N ASP A 145 6.68 -11.98 10.29
CA ASP A 145 7.19 -13.30 10.54
C ASP A 145 8.68 -13.26 10.91
N GLN A 146 9.20 -14.37 11.42
CA GLN A 146 10.60 -14.52 11.79
C GLN A 146 11.19 -15.65 10.96
N GLN A 147 12.48 -15.56 10.63
CA GLN A 147 13.20 -16.62 9.94
C GLN A 147 13.02 -17.93 10.70
N ASN A 148 12.56 -18.98 10.01
CA ASN A 148 12.41 -20.29 10.61
C ASN A 148 13.81 -20.88 10.91
N ASP A 149 14.01 -21.30 12.15
CA ASP A 149 15.21 -22.02 12.59
C ASP A 149 14.78 -23.27 13.36
N PRO A 150 14.76 -24.45 12.70
CA PRO A 150 14.36 -25.71 13.32
C PRO A 150 15.24 -26.17 14.49
N GLN A 151 16.42 -25.55 14.69
CA GLN A 151 17.32 -25.88 15.79
C GLN A 151 16.97 -25.14 17.08
N GLN A 152 16.08 -24.15 17.03
CA GLN A 152 15.67 -23.41 18.22
C GLN A 152 14.77 -24.25 19.12
N THR A 153 15.08 -24.25 20.42
CA THR A 153 14.14 -24.68 21.45
C THR A 153 12.94 -23.72 21.52
N PRO A 154 11.77 -24.13 22.04
CA PRO A 154 10.65 -23.22 22.24
C PRO A 154 11.01 -21.95 23.01
N SER A 155 11.85 -22.07 24.05
CA SER A 155 12.32 -20.90 24.81
C SER A 155 13.20 -19.94 24.01
N GLN A 156 13.92 -20.40 22.99
CA GLN A 156 14.70 -19.54 22.10
C GLN A 156 13.78 -18.90 21.06
N ALA A 157 12.86 -19.67 20.48
CA ALA A 157 11.87 -19.18 19.52
C ALA A 157 10.95 -18.10 20.12
N CYS A 158 10.63 -18.18 21.41
CA CYS A 158 9.89 -17.12 22.12
C CYS A 158 10.68 -15.82 22.31
N LYS A 159 11.99 -15.76 22.04
CA LYS A 159 12.79 -14.53 22.11
C LYS A 159 12.76 -13.80 20.77
N ASP A 160 11.59 -13.32 20.39
CA ASP A 160 11.29 -12.73 19.09
C ASP A 160 11.53 -11.21 19.05
N THR A 161 12.73 -10.77 19.42
CA THR A 161 13.08 -9.34 19.53
C THR A 161 12.84 -8.55 18.24
N GLN A 162 12.99 -9.16 17.07
CA GLN A 162 12.65 -8.52 15.79
C GLN A 162 11.17 -8.15 15.72
N ARG A 163 10.27 -9.08 16.09
CA ARG A 163 8.82 -8.86 16.09
C ARG A 163 8.41 -7.83 17.13
N VAL A 164 9.00 -7.89 18.33
CA VAL A 164 8.79 -6.87 19.38
C VAL A 164 9.16 -5.47 18.88
N ASN A 165 10.33 -5.33 18.24
CA ASN A 165 10.78 -4.06 17.67
C ASN A 165 9.89 -3.61 16.51
N TYR A 166 9.47 -4.53 15.63
CA TYR A 166 8.54 -4.24 14.54
C TYR A 166 7.27 -3.57 15.06
N TYR A 167 6.62 -4.18 16.06
CA TYR A 167 5.39 -3.63 16.65
C TYR A 167 5.65 -2.29 17.34
N ARG A 168 6.69 -2.20 18.17
CA ARG A 168 7.05 -0.94 18.85
C ARG A 168 7.18 0.20 17.84
N ASP A 169 7.91 -0.03 16.76
CA ASP A 169 8.22 1.03 15.80
C ASP A 169 6.99 1.37 14.93
N HIS A 170 6.22 0.38 14.46
CA HIS A 170 4.99 0.63 13.71
C HIS A 170 3.94 1.37 14.56
N LEU A 171 3.74 0.96 15.82
CA LEU A 171 2.84 1.64 16.76
C LEU A 171 3.31 3.08 17.04
N ALA A 172 4.61 3.32 17.15
CA ALA A 172 5.15 4.68 17.32
C ALA A 172 4.85 5.56 16.10
N TYR A 173 4.98 5.03 14.87
CA TYR A 173 4.62 5.78 13.66
C TYR A 173 3.11 5.96 13.48
N MET A 174 2.30 4.97 13.89
CA MET A 174 0.85 5.08 13.95
C MET A 174 0.42 6.18 14.92
N GLN A 175 1.00 6.24 16.13
CA GLN A 175 0.75 7.32 17.08
C GLN A 175 1.12 8.69 16.50
N LYS A 176 2.25 8.78 15.79
CA LYS A 176 2.64 10.02 15.07
C LYS A 176 1.68 10.38 13.93
N ALA A 177 1.04 9.40 13.30
CA ALA A 177 0.02 9.63 12.28
C ALA A 177 -1.26 10.17 12.92
N ILE A 178 -1.77 9.53 13.99
CA ILE A 178 -2.97 9.95 14.73
C ILE A 178 -2.81 11.41 15.21
N LYS A 179 -1.70 11.73 15.89
CA LYS A 179 -1.45 13.08 16.43
C LYS A 179 -1.37 14.18 15.36
N ASN A 180 -0.86 13.86 14.17
CA ASN A 180 -0.55 14.87 13.16
C ASN A 180 -1.58 14.93 12.02
N LEU A 181 -2.38 13.87 11.84
CA LEU A 181 -3.25 13.70 10.67
C LEU A 181 -4.73 13.53 11.07
N ASN A 182 -5.06 13.45 12.37
CA ASN A 182 -6.41 13.16 12.88
C ASN A 182 -7.00 11.88 12.29
N VAL A 183 -6.16 10.90 11.97
CA VAL A 183 -6.59 9.54 11.62
C VAL A 183 -7.07 8.90 12.93
N ARG A 184 -8.30 8.41 12.94
CA ARG A 184 -8.93 7.75 14.10
C ARG A 184 -8.75 6.25 14.00
#